data_AF-A0A349X576-F1
#
_entry.id   AF-A0A349X576-F1
#
_cell.length_a   1.000
_cell.length_b   1.000
_cell.length_c   1.000
_cell.angle_alpha   90.00
_cell.angle_beta   90.00
_cell.angle_gamma   90.00
#
_symmetry.space_group_name_H-M   'P 1'
#
loop_
_entity.id
_entity.type
_entity.pdbx_description
1 polymer ?
#
loop_
_entity_poly.entity_id
_entity_poly.type
_entity_poly.pdbx_seq_one_letter_code
_entity_poly.pdbx_strand_id
1 'polypeptide(L)' 'NEPLVEQILESVVRAVDVPVTVKIRTGSDPLNRNGVAIAQIAQACGVSAITVHGRTRQCKFVGEVEYN' A
#
# COMPACT_ATOMS: atom_id res chain seq x y z
N ASN A 1 -0.86 -7.06 8.44
CA ASN A 1 -1.64 -6.42 9.52
C ASN A 1 -2.32 -5.20 8.92
N GLU A 2 -3.49 -5.41 8.33
CA GLU A 2 -4.30 -4.36 7.67
C GLU A 2 -4.85 -3.32 8.65
N PRO A 3 -5.35 -3.69 9.85
CA PRO A 3 -5.79 -2.70 10.85
C PRO A 3 -4.72 -1.67 11.23
N LEU A 4 -3.45 -2.10 11.35
CA LEU A 4 -2.36 -1.16 11.63
C LEU A 4 -2.12 -0.19 10.45
N VAL A 5 -2.31 -0.64 9.21
CA VAL A 5 -2.17 0.22 8.03
C VAL A 5 -3.25 1.29 8.03
N GLU A 6 -4.50 0.91 8.29
CA GLU A 6 -5.62 1.85 8.43
C GLU A 6 -5.33 2.91 9.50
N GLN A 7 -4.95 2.47 10.71
CA GLN A 7 -4.65 3.39 11.82
C GLN A 7 -3.55 4.40 11.47
N ILE A 8 -2.48 3.96 10.80
CA ILE A 8 -1.40 4.85 10.36
C ILE A 8 -1.90 5.83 9.31
N LEU A 9 -2.61 5.36 8.28
CA LEU A 9 -3.07 6.21 7.18
C LEU A 9 -4.09 7.23 7.66
N GLU A 10 -5.07 6.84 8.49
CA GLU A 10 -6.01 7.78 9.10
C GLU A 10 -5.29 8.86 9.92
N SER A 11 -4.33 8.46 10.75
CA SER A 11 -3.59 9.39 11.61
C SER A 11 -2.79 10.40 10.78
N VAL A 12 -2.11 9.94 9.74
CA VAL A 12 -1.26 10.80 8.89
C VAL A 12 -2.12 11.73 8.03
N VAL A 13 -3.20 11.23 7.42
CA VAL A 13 -4.10 12.06 6.60
C VAL A 13 -4.79 13.13 7.44
N ARG A 14 -5.24 12.81 8.67
CA ARG A 14 -5.86 13.80 9.57
C ARG A 14 -4.89 14.83 10.15
N ALA A 15 -3.58 14.55 10.13
CA ALA A 15 -2.59 15.41 10.77
C ALA A 15 -2.16 16.62 9.91
N VAL A 16 -2.48 16.64 8.61
CA VAL A 16 -1.97 17.65 7.67
C VAL A 16 -3.05 18.12 6.70
N ASP A 17 -2.98 19.38 6.30
CA ASP A 17 -3.90 19.98 5.31
C ASP A 17 -3.42 19.81 3.86
N VAL A 18 -2.30 19.11 3.64
CA VAL A 18 -1.74 18.84 2.30
C VAL A 18 -2.05 17.42 1.84
N PRO A 19 -2.15 17.16 0.52
CA PRO A 19 -2.41 15.81 0.00
C PRO A 19 -1.36 14.78 0.44
N VAL A 20 -1.82 13.66 0.99
CA VAL A 20 -0.98 12.52 1.37
C VAL A 20 -1.01 11.45 0.29
N THR A 21 0.14 10.88 -0.05
CA THR A 21 0.26 9.77 -0.99
C THR A 21 0.91 8.56 -0.32
N VAL A 22 0.69 7.36 -0.87
CA VAL A 22 1.30 6.13 -0.34
C VAL A 22 1.97 5.33 -1.45
N LYS A 23 3.09 4.68 -1.10
CA LYS A 23 3.76 3.71 -1.97
C LYS A 23 3.70 2.33 -1.33
N ILE A 24 3.20 1.34 -2.08
CA ILE A 24 3.04 -0.04 -1.62
C ILE A 24 3.76 -1.04 -2.53
N ARG A 25 3.77 -2.29 -2.07
CA ARG A 25 4.17 -3.50 -2.81
C ARG A 25 2.94 -4.41 -2.94
N THR A 26 2.97 -5.42 -3.80
CA THR A 26 1.82 -6.32 -4.01
C THR A 26 1.51 -7.21 -2.79
N GLY A 27 2.47 -7.39 -1.88
CA GLY A 27 2.32 -8.18 -0.66
C GLY A 27 3.64 -8.37 0.11
N SER A 28 3.62 -9.17 1.17
CA SER A 28 4.85 -9.58 1.89
C SER A 28 5.66 -10.60 1.10
N ASP A 29 4.96 -11.53 0.47
CA ASP A 29 5.52 -12.64 -0.30
C ASP A 29 4.50 -13.11 -1.36
N PRO A 30 4.90 -13.93 -2.34
CA PRO A 30 4.03 -14.32 -3.45
C PRO A 30 2.73 -15.03 -3.05
N LEU A 31 2.70 -15.67 -1.87
CA LEU A 31 1.51 -16.36 -1.35
C LEU A 31 0.61 -15.42 -0.53
N ASN A 32 1.16 -14.33 0.00
CA ASN A 32 0.46 -13.34 0.82
C ASN A 32 0.42 -11.97 0.12
N ARG A 33 -0.49 -11.84 -0.83
CA ARG A 33 -0.71 -10.62 -1.61
C ARG A 33 -1.97 -9.91 -1.15
N ASN A 34 -1.80 -8.83 -0.42
CA ASN A 34 -2.90 -8.00 0.05
C ASN A 34 -2.86 -6.56 -0.48
N GLY A 35 -2.05 -6.28 -1.51
CA GLY A 35 -1.91 -4.94 -2.08
C GLY A 35 -3.23 -4.29 -2.49
N VAL A 36 -4.21 -5.06 -2.98
CA VAL A 36 -5.55 -4.55 -3.33
C VAL A 36 -6.34 -4.12 -2.09
N ALA A 37 -6.34 -4.94 -1.03
CA ALA A 37 -7.00 -4.58 0.24
C ALA A 37 -6.36 -3.32 0.84
N ILE A 38 -5.02 -3.23 0.81
CA ILE A 38 -4.28 -2.05 1.25
C ILE A 38 -4.63 -0.80 0.42
N ALA A 39 -4.81 -0.94 -0.89
CA ALA A 39 -5.22 0.17 -1.74
C ALA A 39 -6.64 0.66 -1.43
N GLN A 40 -7.57 -0.26 -1.15
CA GLN A 40 -8.93 0.08 -0.72
C GLN A 40 -8.95 0.79 0.63
N ILE A 41 -8.15 0.32 1.60
CA ILE A 41 -7.96 1.00 2.90
C ILE A 41 -7.42 2.41 2.68
N ALA A 42 -6.36 2.55 1.86
CA ALA A 42 -5.77 3.86 1.57
C ALA A 42 -6.77 4.83 0.94
N GLN A 43 -7.58 4.35 -0.01
CA GLN A 43 -8.67 5.14 -0.59
C GLN A 43 -9.68 5.58 0.47
N ALA A 44 -10.11 4.67 1.35
CA ALA A 44 -11.06 4.97 2.41
C ALA A 44 -10.52 5.98 3.44
N CYS A 45 -9.22 5.93 3.74
CA CYS A 45 -8.56 6.90 4.63
C CYS A 45 -8.35 8.28 4.01
N GLY A 46 -8.59 8.47 2.71
CA GLY A 46 -8.41 9.76 2.02
C GLY A 46 -7.04 9.99 1.40
N VAL A 47 -6.25 8.93 1.17
CA VAL A 47 -4.98 9.03 0.44
C VAL A 47 -5.24 9.49 -1.00
N SER A 48 -4.54 10.53 -1.44
CA SER A 48 -4.80 11.20 -2.72
C SER A 48 -4.22 10.49 -3.93
N ALA A 49 -3.17 9.68 -3.75
CA ALA A 49 -2.61 8.84 -4.80
C ALA A 49 -1.87 7.62 -4.23
N ILE A 50 -1.88 6.53 -4.99
CA ILE A 50 -1.25 5.25 -4.62
C ILE A 50 -0.26 4.87 -5.71
N THR A 51 0.99 4.61 -5.33
CA THR A 51 2.00 4.03 -6.21
C THR A 51 2.22 2.57 -5.83
N VAL A 52 2.14 1.67 -6.79
CA VAL A 52 2.34 0.22 -6.58
C VAL A 52 3.63 -0.22 -7.24
N HIS A 53 4.54 -0.82 -6.46
CA HIS A 53 5.57 -1.66 -7.04
C HIS A 53 4.99 -3.06 -7.23
N GLY A 54 4.91 -3.53 -8.48
CA GLY A 54 4.51 -4.88 -8.89
C GLY A 54 5.38 -6.03 -8.40
N ARG A 55 5.86 -5.98 -7.15
CA ARG A 55 6.62 -7.03 -6.49
C ARG A 55 6.20 -7.12 -5.05
N THR A 56 6.27 -8.32 -4.49
CA THR A 56 6.14 -8.53 -3.05
C THR A 56 7.42 -8.12 -2.34
N ARG A 57 7.40 -7.97 -1.02
CA ARG A 57 8.61 -7.65 -0.23
C ARG A 57 9.69 -8.72 -0.43
N GLN A 58 9.34 -10.01 -0.42
CA GLN A 58 10.28 -11.12 -0.56
C GLN A 58 11.00 -11.13 -1.91
N CYS A 59 10.35 -10.68 -2.99
CA CYS A 59 10.99 -10.58 -4.31
C CYS A 59 12.21 -9.64 -4.31
N LYS A 60 12.37 -8.73 -3.34
CA LYS A 60 13.43 -7.70 -3.33
C LYS A 60 13.49 -6.98 -4.70
N PHE A 61 14.54 -7.25 -5.48
CA PHE A 61 14.76 -6.77 -6.85
C PHE A 61 14.99 -7.91 -7.86
N VAL A 62 14.72 -9.16 -7.45
CA VAL A 62 14.87 -10.35 -8.29
C VAL A 62 13.52 -10.79 -8.86
N GLY A 63 13.58 -11.52 -9.97
CA GLY A 63 12.38 -11.98 -10.68
C GLY A 63 11.65 -10.87 -11.43
N GLU A 64 10.53 -11.24 -12.04
CA GLU A 64 9.73 -10.33 -12.86
C GLU A 64 8.94 -9.32 -12.02
N VAL A 65 8.45 -8.29 -12.70
CA VAL A 65 7.51 -7.31 -12.15
C VAL A 65 6.13 -7.64 -12.69
N GLU A 66 5.14 -7.63 -11.80
CA GLU A 66 3.75 -7.91 -12.11
C GLU A 66 3.03 -6.60 -12.46
N TYR A 67 2.16 -6.65 -13.47
CA TYR A 67 1.33 -5.52 -13.91
C TYR A 67 -0.16 -5.85 -13.97
N ASN A 68 -0.53 -7.09 -13.62
CA ASN A 68 -1.89 -7.61 -13.66
C ASN A 68 -2.66 -7.33 -12.38
#